data_AF-A0A5J4QK69-F1
#
_entry.id   AF-A0A5J4QK69-F1
#
_cell.length_a   1.000
_cell.length_b   1.000
_cell.length_c   1.000
_cell.angle_alpha   90.00
_cell.angle_beta   90.00
_cell.angle_gamma   90.00
#
_symmetry.space_group_name_H-M   'P 1'
#
loop_
_entity.id
_entity.type
_entity.pdbx_description
1 polymer ?
#
loop_
_entity_poly.entity_id
_entity_poly.type
_entity_poly.pdbx_seq_one_letter_code
_entity_poly.pdbx_strand_id
1 'polypeptide(L)'
;MKTTIRVFAITKQSEESPQDYESNFLQTNEVKPRQEKTRSCVYISRNVHAAVSEIARTLGKDITVGGYIDNVLQRHLQAYRDEINKLYKRSRKDLI
;
A
#
# COMPACT_ATOMS: atom_id res chain seq x y z
N MET A 1 39.67 11.46 -18.55
CA MET A 1 39.07 10.15 -18.93
C MET A 1 38.71 9.39 -17.66
N LYS A 2 37.50 8.81 -17.62
CA LYS A 2 36.94 7.83 -16.66
C LYS A 2 36.38 8.35 -15.33
N THR A 3 35.11 8.75 -15.44
CA THR A 3 34.01 8.67 -14.46
C THR A 3 34.05 7.40 -13.62
N THR A 4 33.72 7.48 -12.33
CA THR A 4 33.06 6.38 -11.59
C THR A 4 32.16 6.97 -10.50
N ILE A 5 30.86 6.97 -10.78
CA ILE A 5 29.80 7.25 -9.80
C ILE A 5 29.69 6.01 -8.92
N ARG A 6 29.92 6.15 -7.61
CA ARG A 6 29.52 5.12 -6.63
C ARG A 6 28.08 5.37 -6.25
N VAL A 7 27.19 4.69 -6.98
CA VAL A 7 25.78 4.54 -6.62
C VAL A 7 25.72 3.69 -5.36
N PHE A 8 25.53 4.32 -4.21
CA PHE A 8 24.96 3.67 -3.03
C PHE A 8 23.72 4.46 -2.65
N ALA A 9 22.68 4.32 -3.47
CA ALA A 9 21.33 4.55 -3.00
C ALA A 9 21.06 3.43 -1.98
N ILE A 10 21.35 3.73 -0.72
CA ILE A 10 20.96 2.93 0.43
C ILE A 10 19.43 2.87 0.37
N THR A 11 18.90 1.78 -0.16
CA THR A 11 17.51 1.41 -0.03
C THR A 11 17.20 1.40 1.46
N LYS A 12 16.44 2.39 1.90
CA LYS A 12 15.98 2.58 3.27
C LYS A 12 15.03 1.44 3.62
N GLN A 13 15.57 0.27 3.94
CA GLN A 13 14.86 -0.72 4.74
C GLN A 13 14.95 -0.23 6.18
N SER A 14 13.99 0.61 6.58
CA SER A 14 13.74 0.79 8.01
C SER A 14 13.35 -0.59 8.56
N GLU A 15 14.03 -1.02 9.61
CA GLU A 15 13.58 -2.11 10.49
C GLU A 15 12.20 -1.72 11.03
N GLU A 16 11.13 -2.02 10.28
CA GLU A 16 9.77 -1.82 10.74
C GLU A 16 9.51 -2.89 11.81
N SER A 17 9.36 -2.45 13.05
CA SER A 17 9.07 -3.35 14.16
C SER A 17 7.73 -4.05 13.92
N PRO A 18 7.49 -5.24 14.51
CA PRO A 18 6.20 -5.92 14.36
C PRO A 18 4.99 -5.04 14.74
N GLN A 19 5.17 -4.11 15.69
CA GLN A 19 4.14 -3.12 16.03
C GLN A 19 3.85 -2.12 14.89
N ASP A 20 4.85 -1.81 14.07
CA ASP A 20 4.69 -0.92 12.91
C ASP A 20 3.88 -1.61 11.80
N TYR A 21 4.04 -2.91 11.60
CA TYR A 21 3.26 -3.63 10.59
C TYR A 21 1.77 -3.67 10.93
N GLU A 22 1.41 -4.05 12.17
CA GLU A 22 0.00 -4.10 12.58
C GLU A 22 -0.66 -2.73 12.49
N SER A 23 0.04 -1.68 12.94
CA SER A 23 -0.48 -0.31 12.91
C SER A 23 -0.58 0.28 11.50
N ASN A 24 0.26 -0.16 10.56
CA ASN A 24 0.20 0.33 9.17
C ASN A 24 -0.81 -0.42 8.30
N PHE A 25 -0.99 -1.73 8.52
CA PHE A 25 -1.69 -2.58 7.54
C PHE A 25 -2.91 -3.32 8.11
N LEU A 26 -2.98 -3.55 9.42
CA LEU A 26 -4.04 -4.35 10.05
C LEU A 26 -5.10 -3.50 10.75
N GLN A 27 -5.09 -2.18 10.54
CA GLN A 27 -6.11 -1.30 11.09
C GLN A 27 -7.48 -1.60 10.48
N THR A 28 -8.45 -1.90 11.34
CA THR A 28 -9.85 -2.00 10.96
C THR A 28 -10.32 -0.63 10.53
N ASN A 29 -10.46 -0.43 9.22
CA ASN A 29 -11.23 0.70 8.72
C ASN A 29 -12.68 0.45 9.14
N GLU A 30 -13.10 1.03 10.26
CA GLU A 30 -14.51 1.19 10.59
C GLU A 30 -15.15 1.81 9.36
N VAL A 31 -15.84 0.98 8.57
CA VAL A 31 -16.55 1.45 7.39
C VAL A 31 -17.65 2.33 7.96
N LYS A 32 -17.38 3.65 8.06
CA LYS A 32 -18.34 4.63 8.54
C LYS A 32 -19.66 4.28 7.87
N PRO A 33 -20.69 3.92 8.65
CA PRO A 33 -21.93 3.53 8.03
C PRO A 33 -22.44 4.79 7.33
N ARG A 34 -22.56 4.68 6.00
CA ARG A 34 -23.76 5.09 5.24
C ARG A 34 -23.56 6.04 4.07
N GLN A 35 -22.40 6.66 3.79
CA GLN A 35 -22.37 7.68 2.72
C GLN A 35 -21.27 7.59 1.65
N GLU A 36 -20.29 6.68 1.74
CA GLU A 36 -19.19 6.60 0.75
C GLU A 36 -18.78 5.14 0.45
N LYS A 37 -19.77 4.25 0.31
CA LYS A 37 -19.56 2.80 0.21
C LYS A 37 -19.43 2.30 -1.25
N THR A 38 -18.78 3.04 -2.13
CA THR A 38 -18.44 2.53 -3.47
C THR A 38 -17.11 1.78 -3.42
N ARG A 39 -17.15 0.52 -2.97
CA ARG A 39 -16.01 -0.39 -3.11
C ARG A 39 -15.85 -0.74 -4.59
N SER A 40 -14.66 -0.54 -5.14
CA SER A 40 -14.31 -1.04 -6.47
C SER A 40 -13.68 -2.42 -6.34
N CYS A 41 -14.23 -3.42 -7.03
CA CYS A 41 -13.63 -4.75 -7.10
C CYS A 41 -12.40 -4.71 -8.00
N VAL A 42 -11.30 -5.32 -7.55
CA VAL A 42 -10.07 -5.45 -8.34
C VAL A 42 -9.73 -6.92 -8.53
N TYR A 43 -9.17 -7.26 -9.69
CA TYR A 43 -8.64 -8.60 -9.94
C TYR A 43 -7.20 -8.69 -9.45
N ILE A 44 -6.91 -9.75 -8.70
CA ILE A 44 -5.56 -10.11 -8.26
C ILE A 44 -5.33 -11.59 -8.55
N SER A 45 -4.07 -12.01 -8.62
CA SER A 45 -3.76 -13.41 -8.86
C SER A 45 -4.26 -14.29 -7.70
N ARG A 46 -4.59 -15.55 -8.01
CA ARG A 46 -5.10 -16.50 -7.00
C ARG A 46 -4.12 -16.68 -5.83
N ASN A 47 -2.83 -16.70 -6.11
CA ASN A 47 -1.80 -16.85 -5.09
C ASN A 47 -1.74 -15.62 -4.17
N VAL A 48 -1.83 -14.41 -4.73
CA VAL A 48 -1.89 -13.17 -3.93
C VAL A 48 -3.16 -13.13 -3.10
N HIS A 49 -4.30 -13.47 -3.69
CA HIS A 49 -5.57 -13.56 -2.94
C HIS A 49 -5.47 -14.52 -1.76
N ALA A 50 -4.89 -15.71 -1.97
CA ALA A 50 -4.71 -16.71 -0.92
C ALA A 50 -3.84 -16.18 0.23
N ALA A 51 -2.70 -15.56 -0.09
CA ALA A 51 -1.81 -14.98 0.91
C ALA A 51 -2.48 -13.83 1.69
N VAL A 52 -3.16 -12.92 1.00
CA VAL A 52 -3.88 -11.81 1.63
C VAL A 52 -5.01 -12.32 2.53
N SER A 53 -5.73 -13.34 2.07
CA SER A 53 -6.80 -13.98 2.85
C SER A 53 -6.25 -14.60 4.13
N GLU A 54 -5.09 -15.25 4.05
CA GLU A 54 -4.42 -15.82 5.22
C GLU A 54 -3.96 -14.75 6.21
N ILE A 55 -3.38 -13.64 5.72
CA ILE A 55 -2.97 -12.51 6.56
C ILE A 55 -4.17 -11.90 7.28
N ALA A 56 -5.23 -11.56 6.54
CA ALA A 56 -6.43 -10.94 7.11
C ALA A 56 -7.11 -11.87 8.13
N ARG A 57 -7.11 -13.19 7.88
CA ARG A 57 -7.71 -14.19 8.77
C ARG A 57 -6.88 -14.47 10.02
N THR A 58 -5.56 -14.53 9.89
CA THR A 58 -4.67 -15.02 10.96
C THR A 58 -4.09 -13.88 11.79
N LEU A 59 -3.81 -12.73 11.18
CA LEU A 59 -3.24 -11.57 11.86
C LEU A 59 -4.27 -10.46 12.11
N GLY A 60 -5.33 -10.41 11.30
CA GLY A 60 -6.36 -9.37 11.39
C GLY A 60 -7.34 -9.62 12.53
N LYS A 61 -7.40 -8.68 13.49
CA LYS A 61 -8.49 -8.58 14.48
C LYS A 61 -9.69 -7.85 13.86
N ASP A 62 -10.39 -8.51 12.93
CA ASP A 62 -11.60 -8.02 12.24
C ASP A 62 -11.40 -7.21 10.93
N ILE A 63 -10.21 -7.29 10.32
CA ILE A 63 -10.00 -6.70 8.99
C ILE A 63 -10.54 -7.63 7.88
N THR A 64 -11.23 -7.07 6.89
CA THR A 64 -11.62 -7.81 5.68
C THR A 64 -10.46 -7.89 4.70
N VAL A 65 -10.46 -8.89 3.80
CA VAL A 65 -9.52 -8.96 2.66
C VAL A 65 -9.49 -7.63 1.89
N GLY A 66 -10.67 -7.06 1.62
CA GLY A 66 -10.78 -5.76 0.96
C GLY A 66 -10.17 -4.63 1.80
N GLY A 67 -10.39 -4.62 3.11
CA GLY A 67 -9.80 -3.62 4.02
C GLY A 67 -8.28 -3.70 4.10
N TYR A 68 -7.71 -4.90 4.12
CA TYR A 68 -6.26 -5.08 4.10
C TYR A 68 -5.64 -4.58 2.79
N ILE A 69 -6.25 -4.92 1.65
CA ILE A 69 -5.80 -4.44 0.33
C ILE A 69 -5.86 -2.92 0.28
N ASP A 70 -6.92 -2.32 0.81
CA ASP A 70 -7.11 -0.87 0.89
C ASP A 70 -5.97 -0.19 1.66
N ASN A 71 -5.62 -0.69 2.86
CA ASN A 71 -4.53 -0.16 3.67
C ASN A 71 -3.18 -0.24 2.96
N VAL A 72 -2.88 -1.39 2.36
CA VAL A 72 -1.62 -1.60 1.60
C VAL A 72 -1.54 -0.61 0.43
N LEU A 73 -2.61 -0.48 -0.35
CA LEU A 73 -2.65 0.43 -1.49
C LEU A 73 -2.57 1.90 -1.04
N GLN A 74 -3.28 2.29 0.01
CA GLN A 74 -3.22 3.64 0.55
C GLN A 74 -1.80 3.99 0.99
N ARG A 75 -1.13 3.09 1.72
CA ARG A 75 0.25 3.29 2.16
C ARG A 75 1.22 3.38 0.99
N HIS A 76 1.03 2.54 -0.04
CA HIS A 76 1.81 2.60 -1.27
C HIS A 76 1.64 3.95 -1.99
N LEU A 77 0.40 4.39 -2.20
CA LEU A 77 0.10 5.67 -2.85
C LEU A 77 0.67 6.85 -2.06
N GLN A 78 0.64 6.81 -0.73
CA GLN A 78 1.27 7.83 0.11
C GLN A 78 2.80 7.82 0.00
N ALA A 79 3.43 6.64 0.08
CA ALA A 79 4.89 6.50 0.04
C ALA A 79 5.48 6.95 -1.30
N TYR A 80 4.77 6.68 -2.41
CA TYR A 80 5.24 6.94 -3.77
C TYR A 80 4.51 8.10 -4.46
N ARG A 81 3.80 8.94 -3.71
CA ARG A 81 2.98 10.07 -4.21
C ARG A 81 3.73 10.93 -5.22
N ASP A 82 4.92 11.40 -4.83
CA ASP A 82 5.71 12.34 -5.64
C ASP A 82 6.21 11.69 -6.93
N GLU A 83 6.63 10.43 -6.87
CA GLU A 83 7.09 9.66 -8.03
C GLU A 83 5.94 9.40 -9.01
N ILE A 84 4.79 8.97 -8.48
CA ILE A 84 3.58 8.74 -9.27
C ILE A 84 3.15 10.03 -9.96
N ASN A 85 3.09 11.15 -9.24
CA ASN A 85 2.71 12.43 -9.82
C ASN A 85 3.73 12.92 -10.86
N LYS A 86 5.03 12.75 -10.61
CA LYS A 86 6.08 13.08 -11.58
C LYS A 86 5.93 12.31 -12.88
N LEU A 87 5.61 11.01 -12.81
CA LEU A 87 5.35 10.18 -13.99
C LEU A 87 4.03 10.54 -14.68
N TYR A 88 3.02 10.93 -13.91
CA TYR A 88 1.69 11.29 -14.42
C TYR A 88 1.65 12.66 -15.14
N LYS A 89 2.54 13.60 -14.81
CA LYS A 89 2.60 14.99 -15.34
C LYS A 89 2.68 15.17 -16.86
N ARG A 90 2.62 14.11 -17.66
CA ARG A 90 2.33 14.19 -19.11
C ARG A 90 0.96 14.82 -19.43
N SER A 91 0.03 14.96 -18.45
CA SER A 91 -1.34 15.49 -18.69
C SER A 91 -1.73 16.80 -17.95
N ARG A 92 -0.77 17.59 -17.45
CA ARG A 92 -0.96 18.94 -16.84
C ARG A 92 -1.60 19.04 -15.43
N LYS A 93 -1.81 17.94 -14.68
CA LYS A 93 -2.20 17.94 -13.24
C LYS A 93 -1.59 16.76 -12.48
N ASP A 94 -1.57 16.82 -11.15
CA ASP A 94 -1.23 15.70 -10.26
C ASP A 94 -2.42 14.73 -10.13
N LEU A 95 -2.14 13.43 -10.00
CA LEU A 95 -3.15 12.37 -9.90
C LEU A 95 -3.60 12.15 -8.45
N ILE A 96 -2.65 12.17 -7.51
CA ILE A 96 -2.87 11.86 -6.10
C ILE A 96 -2.30 12.91 -5.18
#